data_AF-A0A957EDI5-F1
#
_entry.id   AF-A0A957EDI5-F1
#
_cell.length_a   1.000
_cell.length_b   1.000
_cell.length_c   1.000
_cell.angle_alpha   90.00
_cell.angle_beta   90.00
_cell.angle_gamma   90.00
#
_symmetry.space_group_name_H-M   'P 1'
#
loop_
_entity.id
_entity.type
_entity.pdbx_description
1 polymer ?
#
loop_
_entity_poly.entity_id
_entity_poly.type
_entity_poly.pdbx_seq_one_letter_code
_entity_poly.pdbx_strand_id
1 'polypeptide(L)'
;MDVAELNQLRAVVVETAVTAGKLAREMWSQPRQISQKGFRDLVTDADIATQQCITDAVQERYPDHGFLTEEEDSQLPASGP
;
A
#
# COMPACT_ATOMS: atom_id res chain seq x y z
N MET A 1 -0.10 -22.96 4.57
CA MET A 1 0.64 -22.47 3.41
C MET A 1 1.72 -23.45 3.02
N ASP A 2 1.59 -24.02 1.84
CA ASP A 2 2.68 -24.76 1.21
C ASP A 2 3.62 -23.80 0.46
N VAL A 3 4.71 -24.35 -0.09
CA VAL A 3 5.73 -23.56 -0.80
C VAL A 3 5.18 -22.94 -2.09
N ALA A 4 4.20 -23.58 -2.75
CA ALA A 4 3.62 -23.06 -3.97
C ALA A 4 2.77 -21.81 -3.67
N GLU A 5 1.93 -21.88 -2.63
CA GLU A 5 1.10 -20.78 -2.15
C GLU A 5 1.96 -19.58 -1.71
N LEU A 6 3.04 -19.83 -0.96
CA LEU A 6 3.99 -18.77 -0.58
C LEU A 6 4.68 -18.11 -1.78
N ASN A 7 5.01 -18.89 -2.82
CA ASN A 7 5.61 -18.33 -4.02
C ASN A 7 4.62 -17.46 -4.80
N GLN A 8 3.33 -17.83 -4.83
CA GLN A 8 2.28 -17.04 -5.47
C GLN A 8 2.05 -15.71 -4.73
N LEU A 9 1.95 -15.74 -3.40
CA LEU A 9 1.87 -14.53 -2.57
C LEU A 9 3.08 -13.62 -2.80
N ARG A 10 4.29 -14.19 -2.79
CA ARG A 10 5.52 -13.42 -3.03
C ARG A 10 5.52 -12.75 -4.40
N ALA A 11 5.05 -13.44 -5.45
CA ALA A 11 5.01 -12.87 -6.79
C ALA A 11 4.13 -11.61 -6.84
N VAL A 12 2.94 -11.68 -6.22
CA VAL A 12 2.04 -10.52 -6.11
C VAL A 12 2.69 -9.39 -5.32
N VAL A 13 3.27 -9.68 -4.15
CA VAL A 13 3.92 -8.65 -3.31
C VAL A 13 5.05 -7.95 -4.06
N VAL A 14 5.87 -8.68 -4.82
CA VAL A 14 6.96 -8.10 -5.60
C VAL A 14 6.42 -7.21 -6.73
N GLU A 15 5.42 -7.67 -7.48
CA GLU A 15 4.77 -6.89 -8.53
C GLU A 15 4.19 -5.58 -7.97
N THR A 16 3.43 -5.67 -6.88
CA THR A 16 2.79 -4.54 -6.22
C THR A 16 3.83 -3.56 -5.67
N ALA A 17 4.87 -4.05 -4.99
CA ALA A 17 5.94 -3.19 -4.44
C ALA A 17 6.70 -2.44 -5.54
N VAL A 18 7.01 -3.10 -6.67
CA VAL A 18 7.66 -2.45 -7.82
C VAL A 18 6.76 -1.37 -8.43
N THR A 19 5.45 -1.62 -8.51
CA THR A 19 4.49 -0.67 -9.06
C THR A 19 4.34 0.56 -8.16
N ALA A 20 4.13 0.36 -6.86
CA ALA A 20 4.06 1.45 -5.89
C ALA A 20 5.37 2.25 -5.83
N GLY A 21 6.53 1.60 -5.92
CA GLY A 21 7.83 2.29 -5.96
C GLY A 21 8.02 3.16 -7.21
N LYS A 22 7.48 2.75 -8.37
CA LYS A 22 7.47 3.59 -9.58
C LYS A 22 6.58 4.82 -9.39
N LEU A 23 5.37 4.63 -8.85
CA LEU A 23 4.46 5.73 -8.53
C LEU A 23 5.11 6.74 -7.58
N ALA A 24 5.72 6.28 -6.50
CA ALA A 24 6.44 7.12 -5.54
C ALA A 24 7.54 7.95 -6.24
N ARG A 25 8.31 7.33 -7.13
CA ARG A 25 9.38 7.98 -7.88
C ARG A 25 8.86 9.01 -8.88
N GLU A 26 7.73 8.74 -9.53
CA GLU A 26 7.08 9.69 -10.43
C GLU A 26 6.61 10.92 -9.65
N MET A 27 5.93 10.71 -8.53
CA MET A 27 5.43 11.77 -7.64
C MET A 27 6.55 12.56 -6.97
N TRP A 28 7.72 11.96 -6.73
CA TRP A 28 8.87 12.65 -6.15
C TRP A 28 9.26 13.93 -6.90
N SER A 29 9.09 13.91 -8.23
CA SER A 29 9.42 15.03 -9.12
C SER A 29 8.31 16.09 -9.21
N GLN A 30 7.14 15.83 -8.64
CA GLN A 30 5.96 16.69 -8.68
C GLN A 30 5.85 17.55 -7.41
N PRO A 31 5.08 18.66 -7.45
CA PRO A 31 4.69 19.37 -6.24
C PRO A 31 3.97 18.43 -5.26
N ARG A 32 4.32 18.49 -3.97
CA ARG A 32 3.72 17.64 -2.94
C ARG A 32 2.64 18.37 -2.19
N GLN A 33 1.61 17.63 -1.83
CA GLN A 33 0.71 18.04 -0.76
C GLN A 33 1.21 17.40 0.54
N ILE A 34 1.45 18.22 1.56
CA ILE A 34 1.99 17.78 2.84
C ILE A 34 0.95 18.07 3.92
N SER A 35 0.62 17.05 4.70
CA SER A 35 -0.23 17.15 5.89
C SER A 35 0.57 16.72 7.12
N GLN A 36 0.12 17.15 8.30
CA GLN A 36 0.78 16.84 9.57
C GLN A 36 -0.23 16.17 10.50
N LYS A 37 -0.01 14.89 10.83
CA LYS A 37 -0.87 14.13 11.76
C LYS A 37 -0.57 14.47 13.23
N GLY A 38 0.67 14.87 13.53
CA GLY A 38 1.16 15.13 14.88
C GLY A 38 2.50 15.85 14.92
N PHE A 39 3.09 16.00 16.11
CA PHE A 39 4.39 16.67 16.24
C PHE A 39 5.47 15.87 15.51
N ARG A 40 6.02 16.46 14.43
CA ARG A 40 7.01 15.81 13.52
C ARG A 40 6.50 14.55 12.82
N ASP A 41 5.19 14.45 12.63
CA ASP A 41 4.55 13.36 11.90
C ASP A 41 3.94 13.93 10.62
N LEU A 42 4.71 13.86 9.54
CA LEU A 42 4.36 14.39 8.22
C LEU A 42 3.94 13.24 7.32
N VAL A 43 2.87 13.48 6.58
CA VAL A 43 2.40 12.61 5.50
C VAL A 43 2.32 13.44 4.22
N THR A 44 2.61 12.82 3.09
CA THR A 44 2.48 13.40 1.76
C THR A 44 1.42 12.69 0.94
N ASP A 45 0.96 13.34 -0.12
CA ASP A 45 0.13 12.71 -1.15
C ASP A 45 0.75 11.44 -1.75
N ALA A 46 2.09 11.35 -1.79
CA ALA A 46 2.77 10.14 -2.23
C ALA A 46 2.60 8.95 -1.25
N ASP A 47 2.57 9.21 0.06
CA ASP A 47 2.37 8.16 1.07
C ASP A 47 0.96 7.57 0.94
N ILE A 48 -0.06 8.43 0.82
CA ILE A 48 -1.45 8.02 0.60
C ILE A 48 -1.61 7.26 -0.73
N ALA A 49 -1.07 7.79 -1.82
CA ALA A 49 -1.22 7.19 -3.15
C ALA A 49 -0.51 5.83 -3.28
N THR A 50 0.67 5.68 -2.65
CA THR A 50 1.39 4.41 -2.66
C THR A 50 0.71 3.36 -1.80
N GLN A 51 0.20 3.73 -0.62
CA GLN A 51 -0.62 2.83 0.19
C GLN A 51 -1.84 2.36 -0.60
N GLN A 52 -2.59 3.28 -1.22
CA GLN A 52 -3.78 2.94 -1.99
C GLN A 52 -3.45 2.02 -3.17
N CYS A 53 -2.37 2.30 -3.90
CA CYS A 53 -1.87 1.41 -4.96
C CYS A 53 -1.59 -0.01 -4.45
N ILE A 54 -1.04 -0.14 -3.24
CA ILE A 54 -0.74 -1.45 -2.65
C ILE A 54 -2.03 -2.16 -2.23
N THR A 55 -2.90 -1.46 -1.50
CA THR A 55 -4.13 -2.04 -0.94
C THR A 55 -5.10 -2.46 -2.04
N ASP A 56 -5.26 -1.63 -3.08
CA ASP A 56 -6.11 -1.94 -4.24
C ASP A 56 -5.63 -3.21 -4.95
N ALA A 57 -4.32 -3.32 -5.21
CA ALA A 57 -3.74 -4.47 -5.90
C ALA A 57 -3.85 -5.77 -5.09
N VAL A 58 -3.69 -5.69 -3.76
CA VAL A 58 -3.87 -6.83 -2.86
C VAL A 58 -5.34 -7.22 -2.77
N GLN A 59 -6.24 -6.26 -2.61
CA GLN A 59 -7.69 -6.51 -2.48
C GLN A 59 -8.29 -7.08 -3.76
N GLU A 60 -7.81 -6.65 -4.94
CA GLU A 60 -8.20 -7.21 -6.24
C GLU A 60 -7.88 -8.71 -6.34
N ARG A 61 -6.73 -9.14 -5.80
CA ARG A 61 -6.25 -10.53 -5.89
C ARG A 61 -6.68 -11.39 -4.70
N TYR A 62 -6.86 -10.77 -3.53
CA TYR A 62 -7.14 -11.42 -2.26
C TYR A 62 -8.24 -10.64 -1.51
N PRO A 63 -9.50 -10.73 -1.96
CA PRO A 63 -10.59 -9.89 -1.46
C PRO A 63 -10.94 -10.12 0.01
N ASP A 64 -10.57 -11.27 0.57
CA ASP A 64 -10.83 -11.63 1.97
C ASP A 64 -9.70 -11.22 2.94
N HIS A 65 -8.59 -10.68 2.43
CA HIS A 65 -7.44 -10.30 3.26
C HIS A 65 -7.68 -8.99 4.01
N GLY A 66 -7.16 -8.93 5.24
CA GLY A 66 -7.20 -7.74 6.07
C GLY A 66 -5.98 -6.85 5.87
N PHE A 67 -6.13 -5.58 6.23
CA PHE A 67 -5.07 -4.58 6.16
C PHE A 67 -4.81 -3.95 7.53
N LEU A 68 -3.53 -3.74 7.81
CA LEU A 68 -3.05 -2.85 8.84
C LEU A 68 -2.05 -1.92 8.17
N THR A 69 -2.35 -0.63 8.18
CA THR A 69 -1.64 0.39 7.41
C THR A 69 -1.12 1.52 8.30
N GLU A 70 -0.12 2.26 7.83
CA GLU A 70 0.40 3.45 8.51
C GLU A 70 -0.51 4.66 8.32
N GLU A 71 -1.05 4.81 7.10
CA GLU A 71 -2.02 5.85 6.80
C GLU A 71 -3.42 5.36 7.15
N GLU A 72 -4.17 6.20 7.86
CA GLU A 72 -5.54 5.87 8.28
C GLU A 72 -6.45 5.74 7.06
N ASP A 73 -7.04 4.57 6.89
CA ASP A 73 -8.11 4.33 5.94
C ASP A 73 -9.18 3.45 6.58
N SER A 74 -10.32 4.07 6.90
CA SER A 74 -11.46 3.40 7.55
C SER A 74 -12.28 2.51 6.61
N GLN A 75 -11.97 2.52 5.31
CA GLN A 75 -12.67 1.70 4.31
C GLN A 75 -12.04 0.32 4.13
N LEU A 76 -10.79 0.14 4.55
CA LEU A 76 -10.09 -1.13 4.42
C LEU A 76 -10.58 -2.17 5.45
N PRO A 77 -10.77 -3.44 5.06
CA PRO A 77 -11.10 -4.49 6.01
C PRO A 77 -9.94 -4.70 6.98
N ALA A 78 -10.17 -4.54 8.29
CA ALA A 78 -9.11 -4.65 9.31
C ALA A 78 -8.74 -6.10 9.68
N SER A 79 -9.38 -7.09 9.07
CA SER A 79 -9.21 -8.51 9.42
C SER A 79 -9.38 -9.39 8.20
N GLY A 80 -8.62 -10.48 8.17
CA GLY A 80 -8.61 -11.50 7.12
C GLY A 80 -7.68 -12.65 7.55
N PRO A 81 -7.51 -13.67 6.69
CA PRO A 81 -6.63 -14.82 6.97
C PRO A 81 -5.14 -14.45 7.05
#